data_AF-A0A1S2HUR6-F1
#
_entry.id   AF-A0A1S2HUR6-F1
#
_cell.length_a   1.000
_cell.length_b   1.000
_cell.length_c   1.000
_cell.angle_alpha   90.00
_cell.angle_beta   90.00
_cell.angle_gamma   90.00
#
_symmetry.space_group_name_H-M   'P 1'
#
loop_
_entity.id
_entity.type
_entity.pdbx_description
1 polymer ?
#
loop_
_entity_poly.entity_id
_entity_poly.type
_entity_poly.pdbx_seq_one_letter_code
_entity_poly.pdbx_strand_id
1 'polypeptide(L)'
;MTAHLGARTWSFDFDHAKTRAGQCDFARRRITVSRHLAVRFSEADVDQVLLHEIAHALAGARAAHGPTWRRTAKALGYTGSRLHDGPVASELAPWVGTCPAGHEHFRYRTPTRPLACARCARRFDARNVITWTRRTDQERSATA
;
A
#
# COMPACT_ATOMS: atom_id res chain seq x y z
N MET A 1 -6.92 -7.84 18.98
CA MET A 1 -5.88 -8.31 18.04
C MET A 1 -4.84 -9.26 18.63
N THR A 2 -4.51 -9.14 19.92
CA THR A 2 -3.57 -10.04 20.65
C THR A 2 -3.98 -11.52 20.69
N ALA A 3 -5.26 -11.80 20.42
CA ALA A 3 -5.85 -13.14 20.51
C ALA A 3 -5.29 -14.14 19.47
N HIS A 4 -4.78 -13.67 18.32
CA HIS A 4 -4.39 -14.57 17.23
C HIS A 4 -2.91 -14.97 17.23
N LEU A 5 -2.00 -14.09 17.67
CA LEU A 5 -0.55 -14.29 17.51
C LEU A 5 0.22 -14.52 18.81
N GLY A 6 -0.44 -14.45 19.96
CA GLY A 6 0.20 -14.53 21.28
C GLY A 6 1.08 -13.30 21.56
N ALA A 7 0.76 -12.55 22.62
CA ALA A 7 1.38 -11.25 22.94
C ALA A 7 2.91 -11.25 23.06
N ARG A 8 3.54 -12.42 23.27
CA ARG A 8 4.98 -12.55 23.54
C ARG A 8 5.82 -12.91 22.30
N THR A 9 5.19 -12.99 21.13
CA THR A 9 5.83 -13.50 19.91
C THR A 9 5.90 -12.45 18.79
N TRP A 10 4.92 -11.55 18.73
CA TRP A 10 4.79 -10.54 17.69
C TRP A 10 4.47 -9.15 18.28
N SER A 11 5.08 -8.11 17.73
CA SER A 11 4.79 -6.71 18.07
C SER A 11 3.94 -6.02 17.00
N PHE A 12 3.24 -4.95 17.41
CA PHE A 12 2.43 -4.10 16.54
C PHE A 12 2.93 -2.66 16.65
N ASP A 13 3.01 -1.96 15.52
CA ASP A 13 3.49 -0.56 15.47
C ASP A 13 2.91 0.18 14.26
N PHE A 14 3.13 1.49 14.19
CA PHE A 14 2.92 2.28 12.98
C PHE A 14 4.22 2.48 12.21
N ASP A 15 4.12 2.64 10.89
CA ASP A 15 5.25 3.09 10.06
C ASP A 15 4.90 4.29 9.18
N HIS A 16 5.89 4.78 8.43
CA HIS A 16 5.77 5.93 7.54
C HIS A 16 5.63 5.54 6.06
N ALA A 17 5.19 4.32 5.75
CA ALA A 17 4.99 3.90 4.37
C ALA A 17 3.88 4.73 3.71
N LYS A 18 4.09 5.13 2.45
CA LYS A 18 3.14 5.98 1.70
C LYS A 18 2.42 5.23 0.58
N THR A 19 2.86 4.01 0.29
CA THR A 19 2.41 3.19 -0.85
C THR A 19 1.94 1.79 -0.45
N ARG A 20 1.96 1.46 0.85
CA ARG A 20 1.46 0.19 1.38
C ARG A 20 0.74 0.45 2.69
N ALA A 21 -0.41 -0.21 2.89
CA ALA A 21 -1.24 -0.02 4.06
C ALA A 21 -0.70 -0.77 5.29
N GLY A 22 -0.17 -1.99 5.10
CA GLY A 22 0.39 -2.82 6.16
C GLY A 22 1.74 -3.44 5.78
N GLN A 23 2.38 -4.11 6.74
CA GLN A 23 3.52 -5.01 6.52
C GLN A 23 3.66 -6.02 7.65
N CYS A 24 3.88 -7.28 7.28
CA CYS A 24 4.40 -8.34 8.13
C CYS A 24 5.93 -8.47 7.97
N ASP A 25 6.69 -8.10 8.99
CA ASP A 25 8.16 -8.29 9.08
C ASP A 25 8.46 -9.56 9.89
N PHE A 26 8.74 -10.67 9.21
CA PHE A 26 9.08 -11.94 9.85
C PHE A 26 10.42 -11.91 10.62
N ALA A 27 11.39 -11.13 10.16
CA ALA A 27 12.72 -11.09 10.78
C ALA A 27 12.65 -10.43 12.17
N ARG A 28 11.84 -9.36 12.28
CA ARG A 28 11.61 -8.66 13.56
C ARG A 28 10.37 -9.15 14.30
N ARG A 29 9.61 -10.07 13.71
CA ARG A 29 8.29 -10.51 14.18
C ARG A 29 7.39 -9.32 14.53
N ARG A 30 7.25 -8.41 13.58
CA ARG A 30 6.51 -7.15 13.75
C ARG A 30 5.48 -7.00 12.65
N ILE A 31 4.28 -6.56 13.02
CA ILE A 31 3.24 -6.12 12.09
C ILE A 31 3.12 -4.61 12.19
N THR A 32 3.17 -3.92 11.05
CA THR A 32 2.99 -2.46 11.01
C THR A 32 1.84 -2.05 10.12
N VAL A 33 1.21 -0.93 10.47
CA VAL A 33 0.25 -0.21 9.62
C VAL A 33 0.83 1.17 9.28
N SER A 34 0.62 1.65 8.06
CA SER A 34 1.03 3.01 7.69
C SER A 34 0.23 4.04 8.48
N ARG A 35 0.92 4.93 9.21
CA ARG A 35 0.29 6.05 9.90
C ARG A 35 -0.43 6.99 8.94
N HIS A 36 0.14 7.22 7.75
CA HIS A 36 -0.45 8.10 6.75
C HIS A 36 -1.78 7.54 6.24
N LEU A 37 -1.84 6.23 6.01
CA LEU A 37 -3.03 5.59 5.46
C LEU A 37 -4.07 5.27 6.53
N ALA A 38 -3.65 4.90 7.74
CA ALA A 38 -4.56 4.63 8.85
C ALA A 38 -5.46 5.83 9.20
N VAL A 39 -4.94 7.06 9.12
CA VAL A 39 -5.72 8.29 9.38
C VAL A 39 -6.82 8.51 8.32
N ARG A 40 -6.73 7.88 7.15
CA ARG A 40 -7.66 8.08 6.03
C ARG A 40 -8.71 6.98 5.93
N PHE A 41 -8.56 5.90 6.69
CA PHE A 41 -9.39 4.72 6.61
C PHE A 41 -10.35 4.64 7.77
N SER A 42 -11.49 4.01 7.52
CA SER A 42 -12.37 3.61 8.60
C SER A 42 -11.66 2.60 9.50
N GLU A 43 -12.10 2.49 10.74
CA GLU A 43 -11.60 1.45 11.66
C GLU A 43 -11.75 0.04 11.04
N ALA A 44 -12.87 -0.21 10.35
CA ALA A 44 -13.13 -1.47 9.66
C ALA A 44 -12.11 -1.77 8.54
N ASP A 45 -11.70 -0.75 7.79
CA ASP A 45 -10.66 -0.89 6.76
C ASP A 45 -9.28 -1.16 7.37
N VAL A 46 -8.95 -0.46 8.47
CA VAL A 46 -7.71 -0.69 9.23
C VAL A 46 -7.69 -2.11 9.81
N ASP A 47 -8.83 -2.61 10.29
CA ASP A 47 -8.99 -3.99 10.74
C ASP A 47 -8.72 -4.97 9.60
N GLN A 48 -9.23 -4.74 8.38
CA GLN A 48 -8.94 -5.61 7.24
C GLN A 48 -7.45 -5.63 6.88
N VAL A 49 -6.75 -4.49 6.97
CA VAL A 49 -5.29 -4.44 6.81
C VAL A 49 -4.60 -5.30 7.87
N LEU A 50 -5.00 -5.16 9.14
CA LEU A 50 -4.39 -5.92 10.23
C LEU A 50 -4.67 -7.42 10.11
N LEU A 51 -5.89 -7.83 9.74
CA LEU A 51 -6.22 -9.23 9.47
C LEU A 51 -5.39 -9.81 8.31
N HIS A 52 -5.12 -9.01 7.27
CA HIS A 52 -4.24 -9.40 6.15
C HIS A 52 -2.82 -9.72 6.64
N GLU A 53 -2.22 -8.83 7.43
CA GLU A 53 -0.86 -8.99 7.92
C GLU A 53 -0.76 -10.09 8.99
N ILE A 54 -1.77 -10.24 9.85
CA ILE A 54 -1.87 -11.36 10.81
C ILE A 54 -1.98 -12.70 10.07
N ALA A 55 -2.73 -12.75 8.97
CA ALA A 55 -2.83 -13.96 8.15
C ALA A 55 -1.47 -14.36 7.55
N HIS A 56 -0.63 -13.40 7.15
CA HIS A 56 0.75 -13.69 6.75
C HIS A 56 1.56 -14.28 7.90
N ALA A 57 1.54 -13.63 9.06
CA ALA A 57 2.28 -14.07 10.24
C ALA A 57 1.93 -15.52 10.64
N LEU A 58 0.64 -15.89 10.54
CA LEU A 58 0.15 -17.24 10.85
C LEU A 58 0.41 -18.26 9.73
N ALA A 59 0.26 -17.89 8.46
CA ALA A 59 0.45 -18.80 7.33
C ALA A 59 1.94 -19.08 7.02
N GLY A 60 2.82 -18.19 7.45
CA GLY A 60 4.27 -18.27 7.26
C GLY A 60 4.76 -17.61 5.96
N ALA A 61 6.02 -17.15 5.97
CA ALA A 61 6.60 -16.32 4.92
C ALA A 61 6.55 -16.91 3.50
N ARG A 62 6.60 -18.25 3.39
CA ARG A 62 6.56 -18.94 2.09
C ARG A 62 5.14 -19.12 1.53
N ALA A 63 4.11 -18.87 2.32
CA ALA A 63 2.73 -19.07 1.88
C ALA A 63 2.29 -18.01 0.87
N ALA A 64 2.86 -16.80 0.90
CA ALA A 64 2.39 -15.63 0.15
C ALA A 64 0.84 -15.52 0.27
N HIS A 65 0.13 -15.14 -0.79
CA HIS A 65 -1.34 -15.23 -0.86
C HIS A 65 -1.83 -16.61 -1.36
N GLY A 66 -1.09 -17.67 -1.06
CA GLY A 66 -1.36 -19.06 -1.45
C GLY A 66 -2.56 -19.68 -0.71
N PRO A 67 -2.87 -20.97 -0.97
CA PRO A 67 -4.03 -21.65 -0.37
C PRO A 67 -4.06 -21.60 1.16
N THR A 68 -2.91 -21.78 1.82
CA THR A 68 -2.79 -21.71 3.29
C THR A 68 -3.17 -20.33 3.80
N TRP A 69 -2.58 -19.27 3.25
CA TRP A 69 -2.92 -17.89 3.61
C TRP A 69 -4.41 -17.59 3.39
N ARG A 70 -4.99 -18.02 2.27
CA ARG A 70 -6.42 -17.77 2.00
C ARG A 70 -7.34 -18.42 3.04
N ARG A 71 -7.04 -19.66 3.44
CA ARG A 71 -7.81 -20.34 4.49
C ARG A 71 -7.66 -19.62 5.83
N THR A 72 -6.43 -19.25 6.20
CA THR A 72 -6.15 -18.51 7.43
C THR A 72 -6.85 -17.15 7.44
N ALA A 73 -6.68 -16.34 6.39
CA ALA A 73 -7.31 -15.03 6.25
C ALA A 73 -8.84 -15.13 6.36
N LYS A 74 -9.46 -16.07 5.65
CA LYS A 74 -10.92 -16.31 5.75
C LYS A 74 -11.35 -16.69 7.16
N ALA A 75 -10.60 -17.57 7.84
CA ALA A 75 -10.90 -17.99 9.21
C ALA A 75 -10.78 -16.84 10.22
N LEU A 76 -9.95 -15.83 9.93
CA LEU A 76 -9.82 -14.62 10.73
C LEU A 76 -10.92 -13.57 10.44
N GLY A 77 -11.80 -13.81 9.46
CA GLY A 77 -12.81 -12.84 9.05
C GLY A 77 -12.29 -11.79 8.05
N TYR A 78 -11.14 -12.02 7.42
CA TYR A 78 -10.71 -11.18 6.30
C TYR A 78 -11.68 -11.38 5.11
N THR A 79 -12.30 -10.29 4.68
CA THR A 79 -13.28 -10.27 3.59
C THR A 79 -12.69 -9.71 2.28
N GLY A 80 -11.50 -9.10 2.36
CA GLY A 80 -10.89 -8.40 1.24
C GLY A 80 -10.63 -9.29 0.02
N SER A 81 -10.95 -8.76 -1.16
CA SER A 81 -10.49 -9.33 -2.43
C SER A 81 -8.98 -9.11 -2.59
N ARG A 82 -8.33 -9.86 -3.48
CA ARG A 82 -6.87 -9.81 -3.75
C ARG A 82 -6.36 -8.46 -4.28
N LEU A 83 -7.17 -7.42 -4.31
CA LEU A 83 -6.82 -6.06 -4.70
C LEU A 83 -7.34 -5.10 -3.63
N HIS A 84 -6.43 -4.45 -2.94
CA HIS A 84 -6.09 -3.12 -3.40
C HIS A 84 -4.58 -3.06 -3.49
N ASP A 85 -4.06 -2.75 -4.68
CA ASP A 85 -2.84 -1.98 -4.81
C ASP A 85 -2.97 -0.86 -3.78
N GLY A 86 -2.26 -1.00 -2.65
CA GLY A 86 -2.64 -0.31 -1.42
C GLY A 86 -2.88 1.17 -1.73
N PRO A 87 -3.97 1.78 -1.23
CA PRO A 87 -4.21 3.21 -1.37
C PRO A 87 -2.90 3.96 -1.21
N VAL A 88 -2.43 4.53 -2.31
CA VAL A 88 -1.25 5.37 -2.27
C VAL A 88 -1.74 6.68 -1.67
N ALA A 89 -1.02 7.21 -0.68
CA ALA A 89 -1.26 8.55 -0.15
C ALA A 89 -0.86 9.59 -1.22
N SER A 90 -1.56 9.57 -2.34
CA SER A 90 -1.24 10.24 -3.61
C SER A 90 -1.06 11.74 -3.44
N GLU A 91 -1.79 12.35 -2.51
CA GLU A 91 -1.65 13.72 -2.03
C GLU A 91 -0.26 14.01 -1.43
N LEU A 92 0.35 13.03 -0.76
CA LEU A 92 1.72 13.12 -0.24
C LEU A 92 2.80 12.92 -1.30
N ALA A 93 2.44 12.53 -2.53
CA ALA A 93 3.41 12.34 -3.60
C ALA A 93 4.00 13.70 -4.02
N PRO A 94 5.34 13.88 -3.97
CA PRO A 94 5.98 15.11 -4.42
C PRO A 94 5.90 15.32 -5.92
N TRP A 95 5.65 14.27 -6.70
CA TRP A 95 5.56 14.35 -8.15
C TRP A 95 4.20 13.83 -8.61
N VAL A 96 3.52 14.66 -9.39
CA VAL A 96 2.31 14.31 -10.12
C VAL A 96 2.65 14.34 -11.60
N GLY A 97 2.13 13.39 -12.35
CA GLY A 97 2.26 13.43 -13.79
C GLY A 97 0.97 13.09 -14.48
N THR A 98 0.80 13.64 -15.67
CA THR A 98 -0.39 13.43 -16.50
C THR A 98 0.05 13.00 -17.89
N CYS A 99 -0.58 11.95 -18.42
CA CYS A 99 -0.38 11.54 -19.80
C CYS A 99 -1.33 12.30 -20.75
N PRO A 100 -1.12 12.29 -22.08
CA PRO A 100 -2.00 13.00 -23.02
C PRO A 100 -3.47 12.57 -23.01
N ALA A 101 -3.77 11.36 -22.54
CA ALA A 101 -5.14 10.87 -22.35
C ALA A 101 -5.79 11.30 -21.01
N GLY A 102 -5.10 12.10 -20.18
CA GLY A 102 -5.62 12.61 -18.92
C GLY A 102 -5.43 11.72 -17.69
N HIS A 103 -4.83 10.53 -17.82
CA HIS A 103 -4.53 9.69 -16.65
C HIS A 103 -3.49 10.34 -15.74
N GLU A 104 -3.80 10.40 -14.44
CA GLU A 104 -2.89 10.86 -13.40
C GLU A 104 -1.97 9.75 -12.88
N HIS A 105 -0.77 10.16 -12.50
CA HIS A 105 0.29 9.31 -11.99
C HIS A 105 0.99 10.01 -10.82
N PHE A 106 1.42 9.22 -9.83
CA PHE A 106 2.05 9.73 -8.62
C PHE A 106 3.42 9.07 -8.41
N ARG A 107 4.42 9.86 -7.99
CA ARG A 107 5.74 9.32 -7.61
C ARG A 107 6.31 9.99 -6.37
N TYR A 108 6.96 9.17 -5.54
CA TYR A 108 7.71 9.62 -4.36
C TYR A 108 9.18 9.86 -4.63
N ARG A 109 9.69 9.40 -5.78
CA ARG A 109 11.07 9.63 -6.22
C ARG A 109 11.06 10.47 -7.48
N THR A 110 12.05 11.35 -7.62
CA THR A 110 12.28 12.15 -8.82
C THR A 110 12.26 11.26 -10.07
N PRO A 111 11.43 11.58 -11.08
CA PRO A 111 11.46 10.90 -12.36
C PRO A 111 12.73 11.31 -13.11
N THR A 112 13.67 10.38 -13.27
CA THR A 112 14.98 10.63 -13.90
C THR A 112 15.05 10.19 -15.36
N ARG A 113 13.98 9.58 -15.89
CA ARG A 113 13.88 9.07 -17.26
C ARG A 113 12.44 9.27 -17.77
N PRO A 114 12.20 9.36 -19.10
CA PRO A 114 10.86 9.37 -19.66
C PRO A 114 10.10 8.11 -19.24
N LEU A 115 8.87 8.31 -18.74
CA LEU A 115 7.94 7.24 -18.40
C LEU A 115 6.69 7.42 -19.25
N ALA A 116 6.13 6.31 -19.74
CA ALA A 116 4.89 6.31 -20.52
C ALA A 116 3.75 5.62 -19.74
N CYS A 117 2.52 6.04 -20.00
CA CYS A 117 1.34 5.54 -19.32
C CYS A 117 1.06 4.06 -19.66
N ALA A 118 1.21 3.18 -18.66
CA ALA A 118 0.93 1.76 -18.79
C ALA A 118 -0.56 1.43 -18.99
N ARG A 119 -1.46 2.38 -18.66
CA ARG A 119 -2.90 2.26 -18.95
C ARG A 119 -3.21 2.49 -20.43
N CYS A 120 -2.45 3.38 -21.09
CA CYS A 120 -2.60 3.64 -22.51
C CYS A 120 -1.95 2.54 -23.37
N ALA A 121 -0.80 2.01 -22.96
CA ALA A 121 -0.12 0.92 -23.67
C ALA A 121 0.75 0.08 -22.72
N ARG A 122 0.78 -1.24 -22.94
CA ARG A 122 1.60 -2.17 -22.11
C ARG A 122 3.11 -2.01 -22.30
N ARG A 123 3.54 -1.46 -23.43
CA ARG A 123 4.95 -1.15 -23.75
C ARG A 123 5.14 0.35 -23.79
N PHE A 124 6.38 0.79 -23.65
CA PHE A 124 6.70 2.22 -23.81
C PHE A 124 6.28 2.70 -25.19
N ASP A 125 5.58 3.84 -25.22
CA ASP A 125 5.16 4.53 -26.42
C ASP A 125 5.32 6.03 -26.18
N ALA A 126 6.08 6.71 -27.05
CA ALA A 126 6.37 8.13 -26.92
C ALA A 126 5.10 9.00 -26.94
N ARG A 127 4.02 8.53 -27.56
CA ARG A 127 2.72 9.22 -27.60
C ARG A 127 2.03 9.26 -26.23
N ASN A 128 2.47 8.43 -25.29
CA ASN A 128 1.89 8.28 -23.96
C ASN A 128 2.83 8.76 -22.85
N VAL A 129 3.85 9.55 -23.19
CA VAL A 129 4.82 10.09 -22.22
C VAL A 129 4.11 10.93 -21.17
N ILE A 130 4.45 10.67 -19.92
CA ILE A 130 3.89 11.36 -18.76
C ILE A 130 4.68 12.65 -18.55
N THR A 131 3.99 13.78 -18.53
CA THR A 131 4.55 15.07 -18.14
C THR A 131 4.49 15.20 -16.63
N TRP A 132 5.61 15.51 -15.98
CA TRP A 132 5.72 15.54 -14.52
C TRP A 132 5.86 16.95 -13.98
N THR A 133 5.14 17.23 -12.90
CA THR A 133 5.25 18.47 -12.12
C THR A 133 5.58 18.11 -10.67
N ARG A 134 6.49 18.87 -10.06
CA ARG A 134 6.81 18.75 -8.64
C ARG A 134 5.83 19.61 -7.85
N ARG A 135 5.10 19.01 -6.91
CA ARG A 135 4.28 19.73 -5.93
C ARG A 135 5.18 20.44 -4.91
N THR A 136 4.85 21.70 -4.63
CA THR A 136 5.38 22.47 -3.50
C THR A 136 4.95 21.87 -2.16
N ASP A 137 5.56 22.32 -1.08
CA ASP A 137 5.24 21.82 0.27
C ASP A 137 3.82 22.23 0.72
N GLN A 138 3.35 23.38 0.24
CA GLN A 138 1.99 23.88 0.49
C GLN A 138 0.93 22.99 -0.19
N GLU A 139 1.16 22.58 -1.45
CA GLU A 139 0.22 21.71 -2.20
C GLU A 139 0.12 20.29 -1.63
N ARG A 140 1.12 19.82 -0.88
CA ARG A 140 1.09 18.50 -0.22
C ARG A 140 0.44 18.52 1.16
N SER A 141 0.19 19.71 1.72
CA SER A 141 -0.33 19.89 3.08
C SER A 141 -1.80 20.34 3.10
N ALA A 142 -2.34 20.83 1.97
CA ALA A 142 -3.68 21.41 1.85
C ALA A 142 -4.83 20.37 1.76
N THR A 143 -4.61 19.12 2.17
CA THR A 143 -5.64 18.05 2.07
C THR A 143 -5.67 17.17 3.33
N ALA A 144 -5.26 17.73 4.47
CA ALA A 144 -5.31 17.07 5.78
C ALA A 144 -6.66 17.29 6.47
#